data_AF-A0A2D6TYD2-F1
#
_entry.id   AF-A0A2D6TYD2-F1
#
_cell.length_a   1.000
_cell.length_b   1.000
_cell.length_c   1.000
_cell.angle_alpha   90.00
_cell.angle_beta   90.00
_cell.angle_gamma   90.00
#
_symmetry.space_group_name_H-M   'P 1'
#
loop_
_entity.id
_entity.type
_entity.pdbx_description
1 polymer ?
#
loop_
_entity_poly.entity_id
_entity_poly.type
_entity_poly.pdbx_seq_one_letter_code
_entity_poly.pdbx_strand_id
1 'polypeptide(L)'
;MVVKKKEIRVVGNNGLLVAVSIILILFVVLIYFFSMNYSGSGEVECLVDSDCVPASCCHPDSCVAVDDGPDCGGLVCTADCRPGTLDCGQGSCGCVEGRCVGVFG
;
A
#
# COMPACT_ATOMS: atom_id res chain seq x y z
N MET A 1 20.29 -0.53 -51.39
CA MET A 1 20.07 -1.47 -50.27
C MET A 1 18.67 -2.06 -50.42
N VAL A 2 18.52 -3.37 -50.58
CA VAL A 2 17.22 -4.03 -50.80
C VAL A 2 16.72 -4.58 -49.46
N VAL A 3 15.61 -4.04 -48.96
CA VAL A 3 14.95 -4.52 -47.74
C VAL A 3 14.10 -5.74 -48.12
N LYS A 4 14.53 -6.96 -47.75
CA LYS A 4 13.70 -8.16 -47.91
C LYS A 4 12.60 -8.15 -46.85
N LYS A 5 11.34 -7.98 -47.26
CA LYS A 5 10.17 -8.15 -46.40
C LYS A 5 10.06 -9.63 -46.02
N LYS A 6 10.31 -9.96 -44.75
CA LYS A 6 10.16 -11.32 -44.23
C LYS A 6 8.67 -11.56 -43.94
N GLU A 7 7.99 -12.29 -44.81
CA GLU A 7 6.59 -12.65 -44.58
C GLU A 7 6.50 -13.81 -43.60
N ILE A 8 5.82 -13.60 -42.47
CA ILE A 8 5.56 -14.62 -41.47
C ILE A 8 4.41 -15.48 -41.99
N ARG A 9 4.73 -16.66 -42.53
CA ARG A 9 3.73 -17.66 -42.92
C ARG A 9 3.35 -18.51 -41.71
N VAL A 10 2.17 -18.26 -41.16
CA VAL A 10 1.57 -19.12 -40.14
C VAL A 10 0.98 -20.35 -40.85
N VAL A 11 1.76 -21.42 -40.94
CA VAL A 11 1.26 -22.73 -41.41
C VAL A 11 0.58 -23.40 -40.21
N GLY A 12 -0.72 -23.14 -40.05
CA GLY A 12 -1.47 -23.55 -38.85
C GLY A 12 -2.57 -24.55 -39.16
N ASN A 13 -2.57 -25.68 -38.46
CA ASN A 13 -3.75 -26.53 -38.34
C ASN A 13 -4.82 -25.71 -37.58
N ASN A 14 -6.05 -25.59 -38.09
CA ASN A 14 -7.08 -24.73 -37.48
C ASN A 14 -7.31 -25.05 -35.99
N GLY A 15 -7.17 -26.33 -35.60
CA GLY A 15 -7.23 -26.75 -34.19
C GLY A 15 -6.09 -26.22 -33.33
N LEU A 16 -4.88 -26.05 -33.88
CA LEU A 16 -3.74 -25.49 -33.16
C LEU A 16 -3.93 -23.99 -32.90
N LEU A 17 -4.45 -23.25 -33.89
CA LEU A 17 -4.75 -21.82 -33.71
C LEU A 17 -5.81 -21.57 -32.65
N VAL A 18 -6.86 -22.40 -32.62
CA VAL A 18 -7.93 -22.32 -31.60
C VAL A 18 -7.39 -22.69 -30.21
N ALA A 19 -6.54 -23.71 -30.11
CA ALA A 19 -5.95 -24.08 -28.82
C ALA A 19 -5.06 -22.95 -28.27
N VAL A 20 -4.24 -22.32 -29.12
CA VAL A 20 -3.37 -21.21 -28.71
C VAL A 20 -4.17 -19.98 -28.27
N SER A 21 -5.26 -19.65 -28.97
CA SER A 21 -6.10 -18.51 -28.59
C SER A 21 -6.83 -18.75 -27.26
N ILE A 22 -7.33 -19.97 -27.00
CA ILE A 22 -7.94 -20.33 -25.71
C ILE A 22 -6.92 -20.22 -24.57
N ILE A 23 -5.71 -20.76 -24.75
CA ILE A 23 -4.66 -20.70 -23.73
C ILE A 23 -4.29 -19.25 -23.40
N LEU A 24 -4.18 -18.38 -24.41
CA LEU A 24 -3.90 -16.96 -24.19
C LEU A 24 -5.02 -16.27 -23.40
N ILE A 25 -6.28 -16.55 -23.73
CA ILE A 25 -7.43 -15.99 -23.00
C ILE A 25 -7.41 -16.47 -21.55
N LEU A 26 -7.19 -17.77 -21.31
CA LEU A 26 -7.11 -18.33 -19.97
C LEU A 26 -5.95 -17.73 -19.16
N PHE A 27 -4.80 -17.50 -19.79
CA PHE A 27 -3.65 -16.88 -19.14
C PHE A 27 -3.93 -15.43 -18.73
N VAL A 28 -4.59 -14.65 -19.61
CA VAL A 28 -5.02 -13.27 -19.30
C VAL A 28 -6.05 -13.25 -18.16
N VAL A 29 -7.01 -14.17 -18.17
CA VAL A 29 -8.02 -14.30 -17.11
C VAL A 29 -7.36 -14.66 -15.77
N LEU A 30 -6.40 -15.60 -15.77
CA LEU A 30 -5.65 -15.97 -14.57
C LEU A 30 -4.83 -14.81 -14.01
N ILE A 31 -4.17 -14.03 -14.87
CA ILE A 31 -3.46 -12.82 -14.44
C ILE A 31 -4.43 -11.83 -13.80
N TYR A 32 -5.58 -11.59 -14.42
CA TYR A 32 -6.59 -10.67 -13.89
C TYR A 32 -7.09 -11.10 -12.49
N PHE A 33 -7.40 -12.39 -12.32
CA PHE A 33 -7.77 -12.95 -11.02
C PHE A 33 -6.65 -12.80 -9.98
N PHE A 34 -5.41 -13.09 -10.36
CA PHE A 34 -4.27 -12.97 -9.45
C PHE A 34 -4.01 -11.51 -9.04
N SER A 35 -4.11 -10.56 -9.97
CA SER A 35 -3.96 -9.13 -9.69
C SER A 35 -5.01 -8.60 -8.71
N MET A 36 -6.26 -9.06 -8.78
CA MET A 36 -7.28 -8.69 -7.78
C MET A 36 -7.05 -9.33 -6.40
N ASN A 37 -6.31 -10.44 -6.32
CA ASN A 37 -5.96 -11.10 -5.06
C ASN A 37 -4.60 -10.67 -4.52
N TYR A 38 -3.91 -9.74 -5.20
CA TYR A 38 -2.72 -9.10 -4.69
C TYR A 38 -3.14 -8.02 -3.70
N SER A 39 -3.53 -8.43 -2.48
CA SER A 39 -3.58 -7.52 -1.34
C SER A 39 -2.20 -6.91 -1.22
N GLY A 40 -2.14 -5.59 -1.44
CA GLY A 40 -0.92 -4.81 -1.57
C GLY A 40 0.20 -5.34 -0.68
N SER A 41 1.35 -5.57 -1.31
CA SER A 41 2.64 -5.69 -0.64
C SER A 41 2.67 -4.71 0.51
N GLY A 42 2.90 -5.19 1.74
CA GLY A 42 2.96 -4.37 2.94
C GLY A 42 3.69 -3.07 2.67
N GLU A 43 2.93 -2.00 2.43
CA GLU A 43 3.48 -0.67 2.33
C GLU A 43 4.02 -0.38 3.72
N VAL A 44 5.34 -0.20 3.76
CA VAL A 44 6.04 0.15 4.98
C VAL A 44 5.71 1.61 5.24
N GLU A 45 4.82 1.86 6.20
CA GLU A 45 4.40 3.20 6.60
C GLU A 45 5.57 3.99 7.20
N CYS A 46 6.51 3.29 7.85
CA CYS A 46 7.62 3.89 8.57
C CYS A 46 8.85 2.97 8.58
N LEU A 47 10.04 3.56 8.70
CA LEU A 47 11.29 2.85 8.96
C LEU A 47 11.81 3.12 10.37
N VAL A 48 11.49 4.29 10.92
CA VAL A 48 11.90 4.76 12.24
C VAL A 48 10.75 5.49 12.93
N ASP A 49 10.81 5.61 14.26
CA ASP A 49 9.76 6.26 15.05
C ASP A 49 9.45 7.70 14.61
N SER A 50 10.45 8.43 14.10
CA SER A 50 10.28 9.80 13.61
C SER A 50 9.46 9.92 12.32
N ASP A 51 9.19 8.79 11.64
CA ASP A 51 8.31 8.77 10.48
C ASP A 51 6.83 8.74 10.90
N CYS A 52 6.56 8.62 12.20
CA CYS A 52 5.22 8.49 12.77
C CYS A 52 4.83 9.73 13.57
N VAL A 53 3.59 10.18 13.35
CA VAL A 53 2.98 11.32 14.05
C VAL A 53 1.61 10.94 14.60
N PRO A 54 1.08 11.71 15.57
CA PRO A 54 -0.30 11.53 16.04
C PRO A 54 -1.34 11.57 14.93
N ALA A 55 -2.30 10.66 14.95
CA ALA A 55 -3.41 10.59 13.98
C ALA A 55 -4.42 11.74 14.14
N SER A 56 -4.43 12.41 15.29
CA SER A 56 -5.31 13.52 15.61
C SER A 56 -4.57 14.58 16.42
N CYS A 57 -5.05 15.82 16.36
CA CYS A 57 -4.35 16.93 17.00
C CYS A 57 -4.48 16.97 18.53
N CYS A 58 -5.59 16.49 19.08
CA CYS A 58 -5.86 16.55 20.51
C CYS A 58 -6.20 15.17 21.05
N HIS A 59 -5.50 14.75 22.09
CA HIS A 59 -5.68 13.46 22.75
C HIS A 59 -5.62 12.27 21.77
N PRO A 60 -4.59 12.18 20.92
CA PRO A 60 -4.45 11.08 19.98
C PRO A 60 -4.32 9.75 20.73
N ASP A 61 -5.01 8.72 20.27
CA ASP A 61 -4.92 7.33 20.74
C ASP A 61 -4.19 6.43 19.74
N SER A 62 -3.78 7.01 18.60
CA SER A 62 -3.24 6.32 17.44
C SER A 62 -2.25 7.21 16.68
N CYS A 63 -1.47 6.58 15.80
CA CYS A 63 -0.43 7.22 15.02
C CYS A 63 -0.58 6.87 13.54
N VAL A 64 -0.08 7.74 12.69
CA VAL A 64 -0.05 7.61 11.22
C VAL A 64 1.33 8.02 10.70
N ALA A 65 1.62 7.74 9.44
CA ALA A 65 2.81 8.27 8.77
C ALA A 65 2.76 9.80 8.73
N VAL A 66 3.92 10.46 8.75
CA VAL A 66 4.07 11.92 8.65
C VAL A 66 3.23 12.52 7.52
N ASP A 67 3.22 11.86 6.35
CA ASP A 67 2.53 12.36 5.16
C ASP A 67 0.99 12.31 5.28
N ASP A 68 0.47 11.51 6.20
CA ASP A 68 -0.96 11.37 6.50
C ASP A 68 -1.38 12.13 7.78
N GLY A 69 -0.45 12.84 8.41
CA GLY A 69 -0.67 13.58 9.64
C GLY A 69 -1.64 14.76 9.47
N PRO A 70 -2.45 15.09 10.50
CA PRO A 70 -3.35 16.23 10.46
C PRO A 70 -2.59 17.56 10.57
N ASP A 71 -3.11 18.62 9.93
CA ASP A 71 -2.66 20.00 10.19
C ASP A 71 -3.32 20.53 11.47
N CYS A 72 -2.50 20.77 12.49
CA CYS A 72 -2.93 21.26 13.80
C CYS A 72 -2.73 22.77 13.98
N GLY A 73 -2.41 23.51 12.90
CA GLY A 73 -2.18 24.95 12.94
C GLY A 73 -3.35 25.74 13.54
N GLY A 74 -3.07 26.49 14.62
CA GLY A 74 -4.04 27.36 15.27
C GLY A 74 -5.08 26.66 16.14
N LEU A 75 -5.01 25.33 16.28
CA LEU A 75 -5.85 24.58 17.21
C LEU A 75 -5.26 24.63 18.63
N VAL A 76 -6.12 24.87 19.61
CA VAL A 76 -5.75 24.79 21.04
C VAL A 76 -6.52 23.64 21.66
N CYS A 77 -5.78 22.62 22.12
CA CYS A 77 -6.34 21.48 22.83
C CYS A 77 -6.61 21.82 24.30
N THR A 78 -7.46 21.01 24.95
CA THR A 78 -7.67 21.10 26.39
C THR A 78 -6.43 20.58 27.14
N ALA A 79 -6.22 21.06 28.37
CA ALA A 79 -5.03 20.74 29.16
C ALA A 79 -5.18 19.47 30.02
N ASP A 80 -6.22 18.67 29.80
CA ASP A 80 -6.44 17.39 30.46
C ASP A 80 -5.57 16.29 29.83
N CYS A 81 -5.02 15.40 30.67
CA CYS A 81 -4.41 14.16 30.20
C CYS A 81 -5.53 13.12 30.05
N ARG A 82 -5.86 12.70 28.82
CA ARG A 82 -6.89 11.67 28.65
C ARG A 82 -6.30 10.27 28.82
N PRO A 83 -6.89 9.41 29.67
CA PRO A 83 -6.47 8.03 29.80
C PRO A 83 -6.54 7.29 28.45
N GLY A 84 -5.54 6.48 28.15
CA GLY A 84 -5.49 5.68 26.92
C GLY A 84 -5.11 6.46 25.66
N THR A 85 -4.54 7.66 25.83
CA THR A 85 -4.04 8.50 24.74
C THR A 85 -2.54 8.73 24.89
N LEU A 86 -1.90 9.34 23.89
CA LEU A 86 -0.47 9.68 23.92
C LEU A 86 -0.18 10.91 24.81
N ASP A 87 -1.20 11.48 25.46
CA ASP A 87 -1.04 12.64 26.31
C ASP A 87 -0.13 12.38 27.50
N CYS A 88 0.57 13.44 27.92
CA CYS A 88 1.28 13.49 29.21
C CYS A 88 2.30 12.35 29.40
N GLY A 89 2.85 11.83 28.30
CA GLY A 89 3.84 10.76 28.31
C GLY A 89 3.28 9.37 28.59
N GLN A 90 1.95 9.19 28.56
CA GLN A 90 1.32 7.86 28.64
C GLN A 90 1.65 6.98 27.43
N GLY A 91 2.00 7.59 26.30
CA GLY A 91 2.46 6.90 25.11
C GLY A 91 3.21 7.82 24.15
N SER A 92 3.72 7.21 23.09
CA SER A 92 4.40 7.89 21.98
C SER A 92 4.13 7.18 20.68
N CYS A 93 4.32 7.86 19.55
CA CYS A 93 4.29 7.21 18.26
C CYS A 93 5.59 6.44 18.02
N GLY A 94 5.46 5.19 17.61
CA GLY A 94 6.58 4.32 17.29
C GLY A 94 6.35 3.56 15.99
N CYS A 95 7.45 3.21 15.36
CA CYS A 95 7.47 2.38 14.16
C CYS A 95 7.67 0.91 14.56
N VAL A 96 6.60 0.13 14.48
CA VAL A 96 6.62 -1.29 14.87
C VAL A 96 6.23 -2.13 13.67
N GLU A 97 7.15 -3.00 13.24
CA GLU A 97 6.95 -3.89 12.08
C GLU A 97 6.56 -3.13 10.79
N GLY A 98 7.13 -1.93 10.61
CA GLY A 98 6.87 -1.09 9.44
C GLY A 98 5.53 -0.36 9.47
N ARG A 99 4.88 -0.27 10.64
CA ARG A 99 3.62 0.44 10.86
C ARG A 99 3.73 1.47 11.96
N CYS A 100 3.04 2.59 11.80
CA CYS A 100 2.91 3.60 12.82
C CYS A 100 1.87 3.19 13.86
N VAL A 101 2.29 3.04 15.12
CA VAL A 101 1.42 2.64 16.22
C VAL A 101 1.69 3.46 17.48
N GLY A 102 0.68 3.58 18.34
CA GLY A 102 0.85 4.11 19.69
C GLY A 102 1.54 3.08 20.59
N VAL A 103 2.69 3.43 21.14
CA VAL A 103 3.43 2.63 22.12
C VAL A 103 3.18 3.23 23.50
N PHE A 104 2.54 2.46 24.38
CA PHE A 104 2.13 2.89 25.73
C PHE A 104 2.98 2.19 26.79
N GLY A 105 3.30 2.89 27.88
CA GLY A 105 4.21 2.44 28.95
C GLY A 105 3.73 2.72 30.36
#